data_AF-A0AAN8RT68-F1
#
_entry.id   AF-A0AAN8RT68-F1
#
_cell.length_a   1.000
_cell.length_b   1.000
_cell.length_c   1.000
_cell.angle_alpha   90.00
_cell.angle_beta   90.00
_cell.angle_gamma   90.00
#
_symmetry.space_group_name_H-M   'P 1'
#
loop_
_entity.id
_entity.type
_entity.pdbx_description
1 polymer ?
#
loop_
_entity_poly.entity_id
_entity_poly.type
_entity_poly.pdbx_seq_one_letter_code
_entity_poly.pdbx_strand_id
1 'polypeptide(L)'
;MAFHNLYETSPTEHWSIKESLKHSKFSASRLKLWTFHGEERLHEMLAEIGIPLSQCTQKFNSMDLLFRKEFYSSLVNISEKYGLNGVVFITFFIRHGYGKKYSAADYVYGLLALLQSTNGEKTKSHCFMDCLEALRQSKKEKLDQGIELGKSLFVSIFKQTQNALEIKRVQRIGPFLYFCISQKFAQTLICSHPYGAILLADFLLTAYATTRKNFNKALASPMVICTPCLGDDGTLDENDDSICNIAGIPPISEESNKK
;
A
#
# COMPACT_ATOMS: atom_id res chain seq x y z
N MET A 1 21.31 -13.79 7.67
CA MET A 1 19.84 -13.98 7.69
C MET A 1 19.28 -12.96 8.67
N ALA A 2 18.76 -11.84 8.18
CA ALA A 2 18.14 -10.83 9.04
C ALA A 2 16.67 -10.77 8.63
N PHE A 3 15.81 -11.14 9.56
CA PHE A 3 14.37 -11.25 9.42
C PHE A 3 13.74 -9.99 10.00
N HIS A 4 12.46 -9.73 9.69
CA HIS A 4 11.62 -8.63 10.15
C HIS A 4 11.37 -7.53 9.10
N ASN A 5 10.17 -7.58 8.50
CA ASN A 5 9.51 -6.46 7.79
C ASN A 5 8.10 -6.28 8.35
N LEU A 6 7.51 -5.10 8.10
CA LEU A 6 6.08 -4.84 8.32
C LEU A 6 5.24 -5.38 7.14
N TYR A 7 4.09 -6.00 7.39
CA TYR A 7 3.18 -6.52 6.36
C TYR A 7 2.98 -5.55 5.18
N GLU A 8 3.16 -6.07 3.95
CA GLU A 8 2.92 -5.44 2.63
C GLU A 8 3.70 -4.19 2.25
N THR A 9 4.32 -3.47 3.18
CA THR A 9 5.26 -2.39 2.84
C THR A 9 6.52 -2.61 3.62
N SER A 10 7.67 -2.64 2.94
CA SER A 10 8.96 -2.62 3.61
C SER A 10 9.25 -1.18 4.07
N PRO A 11 9.18 -0.83 5.38
CA PRO A 11 10.02 0.25 5.86
C PRO A 11 11.39 -0.35 6.02
N THR A 12 12.32 -0.15 5.09
CA THR A 12 13.70 -0.26 5.56
C THR A 12 14.69 0.69 4.94
N GLU A 13 14.52 1.19 3.71
CA GLU A 13 15.55 2.11 3.17
C GLU A 13 15.01 3.36 2.48
N HIS A 14 13.79 3.31 1.93
CA HIS A 14 13.27 4.36 1.05
C HIS A 14 12.17 5.24 1.69
N TRP A 15 11.56 4.80 2.80
CA TRP A 15 10.48 5.51 3.51
C TRP A 15 10.93 5.98 4.90
N SER A 16 10.21 6.95 5.46
CA SER A 16 10.22 7.19 6.91
C SER A 16 9.35 6.16 7.64
N ILE A 17 9.57 5.98 8.95
CA ILE A 17 8.79 5.04 9.77
C ILE A 17 7.31 5.44 9.77
N LYS A 18 7.04 6.73 10.00
CA LYS A 18 5.67 7.26 10.06
C LYS A 18 4.91 7.00 8.75
N GLU A 19 5.53 7.28 7.62
CA GLU A 19 4.88 7.10 6.32
C GLU A 19 4.67 5.61 6.00
N SER A 20 5.66 4.75 6.25
CA SER A 20 5.47 3.32 5.98
C SER A 20 4.34 2.71 6.82
N LEU A 21 4.24 3.07 8.11
CA LEU A 21 3.12 2.63 8.95
C LEU A 21 1.78 3.17 8.45
N LYS A 22 1.77 4.39 7.90
CA LYS A 22 0.58 5.02 7.32
C LYS A 22 0.10 4.34 6.04
N HIS A 23 1.02 3.89 5.20
CA HIS A 23 0.69 3.32 3.88
C HIS A 23 0.61 1.79 3.85
N SER A 24 1.04 1.10 4.92
CA SER A 24 0.79 -0.33 5.09
C SER A 24 -0.69 -0.61 5.34
N LYS A 25 -1.30 -1.50 4.54
CA LYS A 25 -2.70 -1.94 4.71
C LYS A 25 -2.97 -2.45 6.12
N PHE A 26 -2.06 -3.28 6.65
CA PHE A 26 -2.21 -3.92 7.94
C PHE A 26 -2.25 -2.89 9.07
N SER A 27 -1.22 -2.04 9.15
CA SER A 27 -1.09 -1.02 10.19
C SER A 27 -2.15 0.07 10.06
N ALA A 28 -2.40 0.54 8.84
CA ALA A 28 -3.42 1.55 8.57
C ALA A 28 -4.82 1.08 8.97
N SER A 29 -5.14 -0.19 8.71
CA SER A 29 -6.45 -0.75 9.03
C SER A 29 -6.69 -0.91 10.53
N ARG A 30 -5.70 -1.40 11.27
CA ARG A 30 -5.80 -1.63 12.71
C ARG A 30 -5.84 -0.32 13.51
N LEU A 31 -5.02 0.65 13.12
CA LEU A 31 -4.95 1.96 13.78
C LEU A 31 -5.98 2.97 13.24
N LYS A 32 -6.69 2.65 12.14
CA LYS A 32 -7.66 3.53 11.47
C LYS A 32 -7.06 4.88 11.08
N LEU A 33 -5.91 4.84 10.41
CA LEU A 33 -5.09 6.01 10.08
C LEU A 33 -5.73 6.99 9.09
N TRP A 34 -6.89 6.66 8.51
CA TRP A 34 -7.73 7.58 7.73
C TRP A 34 -8.54 8.54 8.62
N THR A 35 -8.47 8.43 9.95
CA THR A 35 -9.12 9.34 10.89
C THR A 35 -8.09 10.13 11.69
N PHE A 36 -8.47 11.35 12.11
CA PHE A 36 -7.63 12.18 12.98
C PHE A 36 -7.24 11.45 14.28
N HIS A 37 -8.20 10.77 14.92
CA HIS A 37 -7.95 9.99 16.12
C HIS A 37 -6.98 8.81 15.89
N GLY A 38 -6.99 8.22 14.69
CA GLY A 38 -6.01 7.20 14.33
C GLY A 38 -4.60 7.76 14.21
N GLU A 39 -4.44 8.98 13.69
CA GLU A 39 -3.13 9.65 13.65
C GLU A 39 -2.61 9.99 15.05
N GLU A 40 -3.47 10.46 15.96
CA GLU A 40 -3.10 10.66 17.38
C GLU A 40 -2.64 9.36 18.02
N ARG A 41 -3.38 8.26 17.80
CA ARG A 41 -3.02 6.94 18.31
C ARG A 41 -1.69 6.42 17.76
N LEU A 42 -1.36 6.73 16.49
CA LEU A 42 -0.04 6.43 15.92
C LEU A 42 1.05 7.23 16.64
N HIS A 43 0.80 8.49 16.96
CA HIS A 43 1.74 9.33 17.70
C HIS A 43 1.96 8.84 19.14
N GLU A 44 0.90 8.39 19.82
CA GLU A 44 1.00 7.73 21.13
C GLU A 44 1.84 6.46 21.06
N MET A 45 1.60 5.61 20.05
CA MET A 45 2.38 4.39 19.85
C MET A 45 3.87 4.69 19.64
N LEU A 46 4.19 5.68 18.81
CA LEU A 46 5.58 6.10 18.57
C LEU A 46 6.24 6.68 19.83
N ALA A 47 5.46 7.40 20.66
CA ALA A 47 5.94 7.92 21.95
C ALA A 47 6.24 6.79 22.94
N GLU A 48 5.41 5.74 22.98
CA GLU A 48 5.64 4.56 23.83
C GLU A 48 6.84 3.72 23.40
N ILE A 49 7.14 3.67 22.09
CA ILE A 49 8.38 3.06 21.57
C ILE A 49 9.62 3.85 22.02
N GLY A 50 9.46 5.15 22.32
CA GLY A 50 10.55 6.02 22.78
C GLY A 50 11.40 6.64 21.66
N ILE A 51 10.87 6.70 20.43
CA ILE A 51 11.59 7.29 19.29
C ILE A 51 11.18 8.76 19.13
N PRO A 52 12.14 9.70 19.04
CA PRO A 52 11.83 11.09 18.77
C PRO A 52 11.04 11.28 17.47
N LEU A 53 10.09 12.22 17.47
CA LEU A 53 9.26 12.51 16.28
C LEU A 53 10.11 12.94 15.07
N SER A 54 11.24 13.62 15.29
CA SER A 54 12.19 14.00 14.25
C SER A 54 12.83 12.80 13.55
N GLN A 55 13.10 11.72 14.30
CA GLN A 55 13.62 10.47 13.75
C GLN A 55 12.51 9.71 13.00
N CYS A 56 11.27 9.74 13.51
CA CYS A 56 10.13 9.05 12.89
C CYS A 56 9.78 9.58 11.48
N THR A 57 10.01 10.87 11.21
CA THR A 57 9.79 11.51 9.91
C THR A 57 11.01 11.45 8.99
N GLN A 58 12.20 11.20 9.55
CA GLN A 58 13.41 11.00 8.78
C GLN A 58 13.37 9.65 8.05
N LYS A 59 14.06 9.56 6.90
CA LYS A 59 14.27 8.28 6.20
C LYS A 59 14.95 7.29 7.14
N PHE A 60 14.49 6.03 7.16
CA PHE A 60 15.01 5.00 8.05
C PHE A 60 16.54 4.84 7.92
N ASN A 61 17.10 4.93 6.71
CA ASN A 61 18.55 4.83 6.50
C ASN A 61 19.38 5.92 7.20
N SER A 62 18.79 7.10 7.38
CA SER A 62 19.46 8.25 7.98
C SER A 62 19.19 8.33 9.50
N MET A 63 18.35 7.44 10.04
CA MET A 63 18.08 7.33 11.47
C MET A 63 19.31 6.79 12.22
N ASP A 64 19.41 7.19 13.49
CA ASP A 64 20.47 6.70 14.37
C ASP A 64 20.45 5.16 14.48
N LEU A 65 21.63 4.57 14.60
CA LEU A 65 21.81 3.12 14.55
C LEU A 65 21.19 2.41 15.76
N LEU A 66 21.15 3.09 16.92
CA LEU A 66 20.51 2.59 18.14
C LEU A 66 19.01 2.40 17.92
N PHE A 67 18.30 3.46 17.51
CA PHE A 67 16.86 3.42 17.25
C PHE A 67 16.49 2.41 16.17
N ARG A 68 17.31 2.27 15.10
CA ARG A 68 17.05 1.25 14.06
C ARG A 68 17.10 -0.18 14.57
N LYS A 69 17.98 -0.48 15.51
CA LYS A 69 18.11 -1.84 16.08
C LYS A 69 17.00 -2.13 17.08
N GLU A 70 16.69 -1.14 17.92
CA GLU A 70 15.69 -1.29 18.99
C GLU A 70 14.25 -1.18 18.48
N PHE A 71 14.01 -0.53 17.33
CA PHE A 71 12.68 -0.33 16.78
C PHE A 71 11.89 -1.64 16.65
N TYR A 72 12.48 -2.68 16.09
CA TYR A 72 11.78 -3.95 15.88
C TYR A 72 11.44 -4.66 17.20
N SER A 73 12.36 -4.69 18.16
CA SER A 73 12.09 -5.29 19.48
C SER A 73 11.01 -4.52 20.23
N SER A 74 11.08 -3.19 20.22
CA SER A 74 10.10 -2.34 20.88
C SER A 74 8.73 -2.41 20.21
N LEU A 75 8.68 -2.50 18.87
CA LEU A 75 7.44 -2.66 18.13
C LEU A 75 6.75 -4.00 18.45
N VAL A 76 7.52 -5.09 18.58
CA VAL A 76 6.96 -6.39 18.98
C VAL A 76 6.37 -6.32 20.39
N ASN A 77 7.07 -5.70 21.35
CA ASN A 77 6.59 -5.56 22.72
C ASN A 77 5.28 -4.77 22.81
N ILE A 78 5.11 -3.75 21.97
CA ILE A 78 3.94 -2.86 21.96
C ILE A 78 2.83 -3.39 21.05
N SER A 79 3.13 -4.34 20.16
CA SER A 79 2.19 -4.83 19.14
C SER A 79 0.88 -5.37 19.73
N GLU A 80 0.95 -6.09 20.84
CA GLU A 80 -0.22 -6.66 21.52
C GLU A 80 -1.20 -5.58 22.00
N LYS A 81 -0.69 -4.48 22.53
CA LYS A 81 -1.49 -3.37 23.05
C LYS A 81 -2.25 -2.64 21.94
N TYR A 82 -1.67 -2.54 20.74
CA TYR A 82 -2.28 -1.83 19.61
C TYR A 82 -3.00 -2.76 18.63
N GLY A 83 -3.08 -4.06 18.91
CA GLY A 83 -3.71 -5.05 18.02
C GLY A 83 -2.94 -5.24 16.70
N LEU A 84 -1.63 -5.04 16.76
CA LEU A 84 -0.67 -5.15 15.67
C LEU A 84 0.02 -6.54 15.67
N ASN A 85 -0.71 -7.56 16.11
CA ASN A 85 -0.19 -8.92 16.22
C ASN A 85 0.17 -9.45 14.83
N GLY A 86 1.43 -9.87 14.68
CA GLY A 86 1.93 -10.32 13.39
C GLY A 86 2.34 -9.18 12.47
N VAL A 87 2.52 -7.93 12.91
CA VAL A 87 3.11 -6.89 12.04
C VAL A 87 4.44 -7.35 11.42
N VAL A 88 5.21 -8.14 12.17
CA VAL A 88 6.53 -8.59 11.77
C VAL A 88 6.45 -9.96 11.08
N PHE A 89 6.94 -10.04 9.84
CA PHE A 89 7.06 -11.31 9.11
C PHE A 89 8.48 -11.62 8.64
N ILE A 90 8.71 -12.89 8.32
CA ILE A 90 9.98 -13.42 7.83
C ILE A 90 10.09 -13.13 6.34
N THR A 91 11.16 -12.44 5.93
CA THR A 91 11.41 -12.07 4.53
C THR A 91 12.89 -12.17 4.20
N PHE A 92 13.22 -11.99 2.91
CA PHE A 92 14.56 -11.99 2.38
C PHE A 92 14.97 -10.58 1.96
N PHE A 93 16.26 -10.28 2.14
CA PHE A 93 16.88 -9.04 1.69
C PHE A 93 18.11 -9.36 0.88
N ILE A 94 18.36 -8.56 -0.15
CA ILE A 94 19.59 -8.61 -0.93
C ILE A 94 20.40 -7.35 -0.66
N ARG A 95 21.68 -7.54 -0.34
CA ARG A 95 22.65 -6.45 -0.23
C ARG A 95 23.66 -6.60 -1.35
N HIS A 96 23.70 -5.62 -2.24
CA HIS A 96 24.63 -5.62 -3.36
C HIS A 96 25.86 -4.79 -3.01
N GLY A 97 26.97 -5.46 -2.66
CA GLY A 97 28.23 -4.81 -2.31
C GLY A 97 28.07 -3.80 -1.17
N TYR A 98 28.62 -2.59 -1.36
CA TYR A 98 28.52 -1.47 -0.41
C TYR A 98 27.23 -0.64 -0.55
N GLY A 99 26.34 -1.00 -1.48
CA GLY A 99 25.12 -0.25 -1.75
C GLY A 99 23.99 -0.49 -0.74
N LYS A 100 22.85 0.14 -1.04
CA LYS A 100 21.56 -0.01 -0.36
C LYS A 100 21.15 -1.48 -0.23
N LYS A 101 20.44 -1.82 0.84
CA LYS A 101 19.76 -3.12 0.97
C LYS A 101 18.37 -3.00 0.37
N TYR A 102 17.94 -4.05 -0.31
CA TYR A 102 16.63 -4.12 -0.93
C TYR A 102 15.87 -5.31 -0.35
N SER A 103 14.62 -5.09 0.05
CA SER A 103 13.71 -6.17 0.44
C SER A 103 13.18 -6.90 -0.80
N ALA A 104 12.82 -8.17 -0.65
CA ALA A 104 12.06 -8.89 -1.67
C ALA A 104 10.76 -8.15 -2.05
N ALA A 105 10.10 -7.52 -1.07
CA ALA A 105 8.89 -6.72 -1.32
C ALA A 105 9.18 -5.47 -2.16
N ASP A 106 10.31 -4.79 -1.93
CA ASP A 106 10.69 -3.58 -2.68
C ASP A 106 10.89 -3.87 -4.16
N TYR A 107 11.46 -5.04 -4.48
CA TYR A 107 11.54 -5.52 -5.87
C TYR A 107 10.16 -5.75 -6.47
N VAL A 108 9.29 -6.49 -5.78
CA VAL A 108 7.96 -6.81 -6.31
C VAL A 108 7.14 -5.55 -6.57
N TYR A 109 7.01 -4.67 -5.57
CA TYR A 109 6.22 -3.44 -5.73
C TYR A 109 6.89 -2.42 -6.66
N GLY A 110 8.22 -2.35 -6.69
CA GLY A 110 8.93 -1.49 -7.64
C GLY A 110 8.74 -1.93 -9.08
N LEU A 111 8.81 -3.24 -9.36
CA LEU A 111 8.56 -3.79 -10.69
C LEU A 111 7.09 -3.64 -11.11
N LEU A 112 6.15 -3.88 -10.19
CA LEU A 112 4.73 -3.67 -10.46
C LEU A 112 4.43 -2.22 -10.81
N ALA A 113 5.05 -1.26 -10.10
CA ALA A 113 4.88 0.15 -10.40
C ALA A 113 5.47 0.55 -11.75
N LEU A 114 6.63 0.01 -12.14
CA LEU A 114 7.21 0.21 -13.47
C LEU A 114 6.34 -0.36 -14.59
N LEU A 115 5.72 -1.51 -14.34
CA LEU A 115 4.79 -2.13 -15.29
C LEU A 115 3.52 -1.28 -15.48
N GLN A 116 3.09 -0.58 -14.43
CA GLN A 116 1.89 0.25 -14.41
C GLN A 116 2.11 1.68 -14.91
N SER A 117 3.35 2.16 -14.90
CA SER A 117 3.70 3.52 -15.36
C SER A 117 3.69 3.62 -16.89
N THR A 118 2.53 3.37 -17.49
CA THR A 118 2.26 3.67 -18.90
C THR A 118 2.04 5.17 -19.01
N ASN A 119 2.99 5.87 -19.61
CA ASN A 119 2.82 7.24 -20.06
C ASN A 119 2.59 7.19 -21.58
N GLY A 120 1.96 8.20 -22.19
CA GLY A 120 1.66 8.20 -23.63
C GLY A 120 2.84 7.87 -24.55
N GLU A 121 4.08 8.12 -24.09
CA GLU A 121 5.31 7.77 -24.83
C GLU A 121 5.83 6.34 -24.60
N LYS A 122 5.43 5.68 -23.50
CA LYS A 122 5.92 4.35 -23.12
C LYS A 122 4.85 3.29 -23.37
N THR A 123 5.04 2.50 -24.41
CA THR A 123 4.20 1.31 -24.63
C THR A 123 4.41 0.27 -23.53
N LYS A 124 3.41 -0.61 -23.32
CA LYS A 124 3.49 -1.73 -22.35
C LYS A 124 4.74 -2.59 -22.56
N SER A 125 5.19 -2.75 -23.80
CA SER A 125 6.43 -3.45 -24.16
C SER A 125 7.67 -2.75 -23.59
N HIS A 126 7.72 -1.42 -23.64
CA HIS A 126 8.82 -0.66 -23.02
C HIS A 126 8.83 -0.78 -21.49
N CYS A 127 7.65 -0.75 -20.85
CA CYS A 127 7.54 -0.98 -19.41
C CYS A 127 8.02 -2.37 -19.00
N PHE A 128 7.71 -3.40 -19.80
CA PHE A 128 8.21 -4.76 -19.58
C PHE A 128 9.73 -4.85 -19.72
N MET A 129 10.32 -4.18 -20.72
CA MET A 129 11.77 -4.10 -20.87
C MET A 129 12.43 -3.34 -19.72
N ASP A 130 11.84 -2.22 -19.27
CA ASP A 130 12.28 -1.47 -18.08
C ASP A 130 12.28 -2.38 -16.82
N CYS A 131 11.27 -3.25 -16.66
CA CYS A 131 11.23 -4.24 -15.57
C CYS A 131 12.35 -5.29 -15.67
N LEU A 132 12.60 -5.82 -16.88
CA LEU A 132 13.70 -6.76 -17.10
C LEU A 132 15.07 -6.12 -16.85
N GLU A 133 15.24 -4.85 -17.20
CA GLU A 133 16.46 -4.09 -16.88
C GLU A 133 16.62 -3.88 -15.38
N ALA A 134 15.54 -3.58 -14.65
CA ALA A 134 15.57 -3.38 -13.19
C ALA A 134 15.96 -4.65 -12.40
N LEU A 135 15.69 -5.84 -12.97
CA LEU A 135 16.15 -7.11 -12.40
C LEU A 135 17.65 -7.36 -12.60
N ARG A 136 18.28 -6.71 -13.58
CA ARG A 136 19.73 -6.86 -13.80
C ARG A 136 20.48 -6.14 -12.71
N GLN A 137 21.47 -6.82 -12.12
CA GLN A 137 22.29 -6.27 -11.04
C GLN A 137 23.09 -5.01 -11.44
N SER A 138 23.25 -4.76 -12.74
CA SER A 138 23.99 -3.62 -13.28
C SER A 138 23.23 -2.29 -13.26
N LYS A 139 21.90 -2.28 -13.40
CA LYS A 139 21.11 -1.04 -13.63
C LYS A 139 20.06 -0.82 -12.54
N LYS A 140 20.52 -0.43 -11.34
CA LYS A 140 19.64 -0.18 -10.18
C LYS A 140 18.89 1.15 -10.22
N GLU A 141 19.28 2.07 -11.10
CA GLU A 141 18.59 3.36 -11.25
C GLU A 141 17.12 3.15 -11.64
N LYS A 142 16.85 2.18 -12.51
CA LYS A 142 15.49 1.81 -12.92
C LYS A 142 14.69 1.21 -11.76
N LEU A 143 15.33 0.40 -10.92
CA LEU A 143 14.71 -0.14 -9.71
C LEU A 143 14.37 0.98 -8.72
N ASP A 144 15.31 1.90 -8.46
CA ASP A 144 15.07 3.05 -7.58
C ASP A 144 13.93 3.93 -8.11
N GLN A 145 13.84 4.16 -9.43
CA GLN A 145 12.70 4.83 -10.07
C GLN A 145 11.38 4.08 -9.84
N GLY A 146 11.39 2.76 -10.02
CA GLY A 146 10.22 1.92 -9.78
C GLY A 146 9.74 1.96 -8.33
N ILE A 147 10.67 1.96 -7.38
CA ILE A 147 10.35 2.08 -5.96
C ILE A 147 9.67 3.43 -5.67
N GLU A 148 10.19 4.54 -6.20
CA GLU A 148 9.56 5.86 -6.02
C GLU A 148 8.15 5.93 -6.64
N LEU A 149 7.94 5.33 -7.82
CA LEU A 149 6.61 5.21 -8.43
C LEU A 149 5.68 4.35 -7.57
N GLY A 150 6.19 3.26 -6.99
CA GLY A 150 5.45 2.42 -6.04
C GLY A 150 5.04 3.20 -4.79
N LYS A 151 5.89 4.10 -4.28
CA LYS A 151 5.49 4.96 -3.15
C LYS A 151 4.35 5.89 -3.52
N SER A 152 4.48 6.54 -4.67
CA SER A 152 3.43 7.40 -5.20
C SER A 152 2.11 6.63 -5.28
N LEU A 153 2.13 5.41 -5.82
CA LEU A 153 0.95 4.51 -5.88
C LEU A 153 0.31 4.29 -4.51
N PHE A 154 1.09 3.91 -3.49
CA PHE A 154 0.54 3.67 -2.14
C PHE A 154 -0.01 4.95 -1.49
N VAL A 155 0.65 6.10 -1.69
CA VAL A 155 0.14 7.40 -1.21
C VAL A 155 -1.19 7.74 -1.88
N SER A 156 -1.28 7.49 -3.18
CA SER A 156 -2.48 7.69 -3.99
C SER A 156 -3.64 6.82 -3.55
N ILE A 157 -3.38 5.53 -3.32
CA ILE A 157 -4.38 4.55 -2.89
C ILE A 157 -4.89 4.89 -1.48
N PHE A 158 -3.99 5.29 -0.58
CA PHE A 158 -4.38 5.74 0.75
C PHE A 158 -5.30 6.97 0.69
N LYS A 159 -4.93 7.99 -0.10
CA LYS A 159 -5.75 9.20 -0.29
C LYS A 159 -7.12 8.88 -0.89
N GLN A 160 -7.17 8.02 -1.90
CA GLN A 160 -8.44 7.61 -2.50
C GLN A 160 -9.32 6.82 -1.51
N THR A 161 -8.72 5.96 -0.69
CA THR A 161 -9.44 5.22 0.36
C THR A 161 -10.00 6.16 1.42
N GLN A 162 -9.21 7.14 1.86
CA GLN A 162 -9.66 8.16 2.81
C GLN A 162 -10.87 8.93 2.24
N ASN A 163 -10.77 9.43 1.01
CA ASN A 163 -11.87 10.12 0.33
C ASN A 163 -13.13 9.23 0.21
N ALA A 164 -12.95 7.96 -0.14
CA ALA A 164 -14.06 7.00 -0.28
C ALA A 164 -14.80 6.77 1.04
N LEU A 165 -14.07 6.72 2.16
CA LEU A 165 -14.62 6.52 3.50
C LEU A 165 -15.31 7.78 4.04
N GLU A 166 -14.70 8.96 3.85
CA GLU A 166 -15.26 10.25 4.29
C GLU A 166 -16.59 10.55 3.59
N ILE A 167 -16.65 10.38 2.26
CA ILE A 167 -17.85 10.62 1.45
C ILE A 167 -18.87 9.47 1.61
N LYS A 168 -18.50 8.35 2.27
CA LYS A 168 -19.33 7.14 2.42
C LYS A 168 -19.83 6.58 1.09
N ARG A 169 -18.99 6.59 0.05
CA ARG A 169 -19.35 6.14 -1.31
C ARG A 169 -19.48 4.63 -1.47
N VAL A 170 -19.00 3.84 -0.50
CA VAL A 170 -19.11 2.38 -0.53
C VAL A 170 -20.56 1.97 -0.26
N GLN A 171 -21.23 1.48 -1.31
CA GLN A 171 -22.61 1.04 -1.25
C GLN A 171 -22.68 -0.48 -1.13
N ARG A 172 -23.65 -0.98 -0.38
CA ARG A 172 -23.94 -2.41 -0.33
C ARG A 172 -25.07 -2.70 -1.30
N ILE A 173 -24.77 -3.44 -2.36
CA ILE A 173 -25.76 -3.88 -3.34
C ILE A 173 -26.01 -5.37 -3.07
N GLY A 174 -27.04 -5.65 -2.27
CA GLY A 174 -27.44 -7.00 -1.90
C GLY A 174 -26.31 -7.83 -1.26
N PRO A 175 -25.78 -8.86 -1.97
CA PRO A 175 -24.75 -9.76 -1.43
C PRO A 175 -23.32 -9.19 -1.45
N PHE A 176 -23.02 -8.16 -2.26
CA PHE A 176 -21.66 -7.62 -2.43
C PHE A 176 -21.57 -6.12 -2.12
N LEU A 177 -20.35 -5.66 -1.86
CA LEU A 177 -19.99 -4.26 -1.74
C LEU A 177 -19.61 -3.71 -3.11
N TYR A 178 -20.06 -2.49 -3.41
CA TYR A 178 -19.83 -1.81 -4.67
C TYR A 178 -19.17 -0.47 -4.42
N PHE A 179 -18.10 -0.20 -5.16
CA PHE A 179 -17.42 1.08 -5.17
C PHE A 179 -17.06 1.48 -6.60
N CYS A 180 -17.42 2.70 -6.98
CA CYS A 180 -17.06 3.26 -8.27
C CYS A 180 -16.16 4.49 -8.07
N ILE A 181 -15.00 4.49 -8.72
CA ILE A 181 -14.11 5.64 -8.73
C ILE A 181 -14.69 6.69 -9.66
N SER A 182 -14.99 7.87 -9.11
CA SER A 182 -15.39 9.02 -9.93
C SER A 182 -14.17 9.59 -10.65
N GLN A 183 -14.31 9.87 -11.95
CA GLN A 183 -13.27 10.42 -12.84
C GLN A 183 -12.50 11.61 -12.22
N LYS A 184 -13.17 12.48 -11.46
CA LYS A 184 -12.54 13.66 -10.81
C LYS A 184 -11.47 13.34 -9.77
N PHE A 185 -11.43 12.11 -9.24
CA PHE A 185 -10.46 11.66 -8.23
C PHE A 185 -9.58 10.52 -8.73
N ALA A 186 -9.78 10.09 -9.98
CA ALA A 186 -9.03 9.02 -10.61
C ALA A 186 -7.58 9.47 -10.81
N GLN A 187 -6.66 8.89 -10.04
CA GLN A 187 -5.25 9.05 -10.32
C GLN A 187 -4.87 8.09 -11.45
N THR A 188 -4.19 8.63 -12.46
CA THR A 188 -3.70 7.93 -13.65
C THR A 188 -3.11 6.56 -13.30
N LEU A 189 -2.24 6.53 -12.29
CA LEU A 189 -1.50 5.33 -11.88
C LEU A 189 -2.38 4.16 -11.40
N ILE A 190 -3.56 4.45 -10.84
CA ILE A 190 -4.50 3.44 -10.33
C ILE A 190 -5.41 2.93 -11.45
N CYS A 191 -5.71 3.79 -12.43
CA CYS A 191 -6.71 3.52 -13.47
C CYS A 191 -6.09 2.90 -14.74
N SER A 192 -4.77 3.02 -14.93
CA SER A 192 -4.07 2.46 -16.09
C SER A 192 -4.02 0.92 -16.13
N HIS A 193 -4.08 0.24 -14.98
CA HIS A 193 -3.90 -1.21 -14.92
C HIS A 193 -4.81 -1.86 -13.86
N PRO A 194 -5.37 -3.06 -14.13
CA PRO A 194 -6.25 -3.76 -13.19
C PRO A 194 -5.62 -4.03 -11.83
N TYR A 195 -4.30 -4.20 -11.73
CA TYR A 195 -3.64 -4.42 -10.43
C TYR A 195 -3.82 -3.23 -9.48
N GLY A 196 -3.73 -1.98 -9.97
CA GLY A 196 -3.93 -0.80 -9.13
C GLY A 196 -5.34 -0.76 -8.54
N ALA A 197 -6.33 -1.10 -9.36
CA ALA A 197 -7.73 -1.25 -8.93
C ALA A 197 -7.90 -2.38 -7.90
N ILE A 198 -7.25 -3.54 -8.11
CA ILE A 198 -7.29 -4.65 -7.16
C ILE A 198 -6.67 -4.25 -5.82
N LEU A 199 -5.48 -3.64 -5.84
CA LEU A 199 -4.80 -3.23 -4.61
C LEU A 199 -5.64 -2.19 -3.84
N LEU A 200 -6.26 -1.27 -4.55
CA LEU A 200 -7.15 -0.29 -3.94
C LEU A 200 -8.41 -0.94 -3.35
N ALA A 201 -9.04 -1.87 -4.05
CA ALA A 201 -10.24 -2.53 -3.54
C ALA A 201 -9.93 -3.41 -2.32
N ASP A 202 -8.76 -4.06 -2.28
CA ASP A 202 -8.31 -4.83 -1.12
C ASP A 202 -8.04 -3.90 0.09
N PHE A 203 -7.35 -2.78 -0.14
CA PHE A 203 -7.13 -1.76 0.89
C PHE A 203 -8.44 -1.10 1.37
N LEU A 204 -9.38 -0.85 0.47
CA LEU A 204 -10.69 -0.27 0.79
C LEU A 204 -11.57 -1.24 1.57
N LEU A 205 -11.58 -2.53 1.21
CA LEU A 205 -12.35 -3.57 1.89
C LEU A 205 -11.86 -3.76 3.33
N THR A 206 -10.55 -3.83 3.53
CA THR A 206 -9.93 -3.93 4.87
C THR A 206 -10.23 -2.69 5.73
N ALA A 207 -10.14 -1.48 5.13
CA ALA A 207 -10.46 -0.24 5.82
C ALA A 207 -11.97 -0.09 6.12
N TYR A 208 -12.84 -0.56 5.23
CA TYR A 208 -14.28 -0.55 5.43
C TYR A 208 -14.72 -1.50 6.55
N ALA A 209 -14.16 -2.71 6.57
CA ALA A 209 -14.45 -3.73 7.59
C ALA A 209 -14.11 -3.24 8.99
N THR A 210 -12.97 -2.56 9.17
CA THR A 210 -12.52 -2.05 10.48
C THR A 210 -13.28 -0.80 10.93
N THR A 211 -13.82 0.00 10.01
CA THR A 211 -14.55 1.24 10.34
C THR A 211 -15.99 1.00 10.79
N ARG A 212 -16.68 -0.02 10.26
CA ARG A 212 -18.11 -0.24 10.52
C ARG A 212 -18.37 -1.17 11.72
N LYS A 213 -19.45 -0.90 12.45
CA LYS A 213 -19.88 -1.68 13.63
C LYS A 213 -20.22 -3.15 13.32
N ASN A 214 -20.58 -3.46 12.06
CA ASN A 214 -20.94 -4.81 11.62
C ASN A 214 -19.76 -5.53 10.95
N PHE A 215 -18.67 -5.70 11.70
CA PHE A 215 -17.41 -6.32 11.26
C PHE A 215 -17.63 -7.64 10.51
N ASN A 216 -18.40 -8.57 11.10
CA ASN A 216 -18.65 -9.91 10.54
C ASN A 216 -19.41 -9.90 9.21
N LYS A 217 -20.34 -8.94 9.02
CA LYS A 217 -21.17 -8.86 7.81
C LYS A 217 -20.50 -8.10 6.68
N ALA A 218 -19.43 -7.35 6.98
CA ALA A 218 -18.59 -6.67 6.00
C ALA A 218 -17.45 -7.60 5.52
N LEU A 219 -16.87 -8.39 6.44
CA LEU A 219 -15.86 -9.40 6.11
C LEU A 219 -16.38 -10.47 5.15
N ALA A 220 -17.62 -10.91 5.33
CA ALA A 220 -18.23 -11.97 4.52
C ALA A 220 -18.73 -11.52 3.13
N SER A 221 -18.66 -10.22 2.80
CA SER A 221 -19.14 -9.70 1.52
C SER A 221 -17.98 -9.45 0.55
N PRO A 222 -18.02 -10.01 -0.68
CA PRO A 222 -17.06 -9.65 -1.72
C PRO A 222 -17.21 -8.18 -2.11
N MET A 223 -16.14 -7.59 -2.65
CA MET A 223 -16.15 -6.21 -3.14
C MET A 223 -15.93 -6.17 -4.64
N VAL A 224 -16.76 -5.40 -5.34
CA VAL A 224 -16.60 -5.07 -6.75
C VAL A 224 -16.20 -3.61 -6.85
N ILE A 225 -15.13 -3.36 -7.58
CA ILE A 225 -14.67 -2.01 -7.90
C ILE A 225 -14.82 -1.74 -9.39
N CYS A 226 -15.39 -0.58 -9.70
CA CYS A 226 -15.39 -0.02 -11.05
C CYS A 226 -14.40 1.13 -11.10
N THR A 227 -13.43 1.03 -12.01
CA THR A 227 -12.46 2.08 -12.29
C THR A 227 -12.62 2.53 -13.73
N PRO A 228 -12.71 3.84 -14.01
CA PRO A 228 -12.77 4.32 -15.38
C PRO A 228 -11.48 3.93 -16.10
N CYS A 229 -11.56 3.48 -17.34
CA CYS A 229 -10.37 3.35 -18.17
C CYS A 229 -9.87 4.74 -18.55
N LEU A 230 -8.55 4.89 -18.53
CA LEU A 230 -7.90 6.04 -19.13
C LEU A 230 -7.80 5.80 -20.65
N GLY A 231 -8.17 6.78 -21.48
CA GLY A 231 -7.93 6.72 -22.92
C GLY A 231 -6.44 6.75 -23.24
N ASP A 232 -6.07 6.38 -24.47
CA ASP A 232 -4.67 6.33 -24.93
C ASP A 232 -3.94 7.68 -24.81
N ASP A 233 -4.69 8.79 -24.77
CA ASP A 233 -4.17 10.16 -24.66
C ASP A 233 -3.96 10.64 -23.21
N GLY A 234 -4.23 9.79 -22.22
CA GLY A 234 -4.10 10.14 -20.81
C GLY A 234 -5.24 11.03 -20.28
N THR A 235 -6.23 11.34 -21.11
CA THR A 235 -7.47 12.04 -20.74
C THR A 235 -8.53 11.04 -20.27
N LEU A 236 -9.32 11.49 -19.30
CA LEU A 236 -10.56 10.82 -18.90
C LEU A 236 -11.62 11.30 -19.90
N ASP A 237 -11.94 10.49 -20.89
CA ASP A 237 -12.96 10.86 -21.87
C ASP A 237 -14.31 11.02 -21.16
N GLU A 238 -14.90 12.21 -21.26
CA GLU A 238 -16.19 12.58 -20.66
C GLU A 238 -17.40 12.00 -21.42
N ASN A 239 -17.15 11.11 -22.40
CA ASN A 239 -18.20 10.51 -23.23
C ASN A 239 -18.81 9.26 -22.56
N ASP A 240 -20.12 9.07 -22.73
CA ASP A 240 -20.93 7.98 -22.14
C ASP A 240 -20.49 6.55 -22.56
N ASP A 241 -19.64 6.42 -23.60
CA ASP A 241 -19.00 5.17 -24.03
C ASP A 241 -17.66 4.88 -23.30
N SER A 242 -17.46 5.47 -22.11
CA SER A 242 -16.25 5.25 -21.31
C SER A 242 -16.14 3.79 -20.87
N ILE A 243 -15.17 3.06 -21.43
CA ILE A 243 -14.84 1.70 -21.02
C ILE A 243 -14.47 1.74 -19.54
N CYS A 244 -15.08 0.88 -18.73
CA CYS A 244 -14.79 0.75 -17.30
C CYS A 244 -14.13 -0.59 -17.03
N ASN A 245 -12.98 -0.57 -16.35
CA ASN A 245 -12.37 -1.76 -15.80
C ASN A 245 -13.12 -2.16 -14.52
N ILE A 246 -13.56 -3.41 -14.46
CA ILE A 246 -14.24 -3.97 -13.29
C ILE A 246 -13.32 -5.04 -12.68
N ALA A 247 -13.05 -4.91 -11.39
CA ALA A 247 -12.32 -5.92 -10.64
C ALA A 247 -13.17 -6.39 -9.44
N GLY A 248 -13.17 -7.70 -9.21
CA GLY A 248 -13.85 -8.33 -8.07
C GLY A 248 -12.83 -8.92 -7.12
N ILE A 249 -13.02 -8.70 -5.82
CA ILE A 249 -12.15 -9.22 -4.77
C ILE A 249 -12.97 -10.09 -3.83
N PRO A 250 -12.42 -11.25 -3.42
CA PRO A 250 -13.08 -12.12 -2.47
C PRO A 250 -13.25 -11.44 -1.10
N PRO A 251 -14.21 -11.92 -0.28
CA PRO A 251 -14.31 -11.50 1.11
C PRO A 251 -13.01 -11.79 1.86
N ILE A 252 -12.70 -10.94 2.84
CA ILE A 252 -11.57 -11.17 3.75
C ILE A 252 -11.99 -12.29 4.70
N SER A 253 -11.59 -13.52 4.38
CA SER A 253 -11.52 -14.57 5.38
C SER A 253 -10.28 -14.27 6.22
N GLU A 254 -10.42 -14.11 7.53
CA GLU A 254 -9.30 -14.49 8.40
C GLU A 254 -8.94 -15.91 8.00
N GLU A 255 -7.66 -16.16 7.70
CA GLU A 255 -7.18 -17.48 7.28
C GLU A 255 -7.89 -18.52 8.13
N SER A 256 -8.67 -19.36 7.43
CA SER A 256 -9.35 -20.49 8.03
C SER A 256 -8.36 -21.17 8.96
N ASN A 257 -8.71 -21.27 10.24
CA ASN A 257 -8.24 -22.31 11.14
C ASN A 257 -8.51 -23.67 10.47
N LYS A 258 -7.67 -24.04 9.51
CA LYS A 258 -7.50 -25.42 9.07
C LYS A 258 -6.68 -26.06 10.16
N LYS A 259 -7.39 -26.50 11.20
CA LYS A 259 -6.93 -27.65 11.99
C LYS A 259 -6.85 -28.87 11.10
#